data_AF-A0A1E8PXS2-F1
#
_entry.id   AF-A0A1E8PXS2-F1
#
_cell.length_a   1.000
_cell.length_b   1.000
_cell.length_c   1.000
_cell.angle_alpha   90.00
_cell.angle_beta   90.00
_cell.angle_gamma   90.00
#
_symmetry.space_group_name_H-M   'P 1'
#
loop_
_entity.id
_entity.type
_entity.pdbx_description
1 polymer ?
#
loop_
_entity_poly.entity_id
_entity_poly.type
_entity_poly.pdbx_seq_one_letter_code
_entity_poly.pdbx_strand_id
1 'polypeptide(L)'
;MTAARSSRAEARRRAVEAARRANEERAARDRANIKDATILLHALDKLDAIGEWKKARRAELRAQADAQLEREEAKRVGDERTAAGAAIERMRERGETLTTIATNHGVAIGAVRAMARRAPQAGKPLPRNGSHALGADGPATGEAAAGAAVGPDTGEPPAGAASA
;
A
#
# COMPACT_ATOMS: atom_id res chain seq x y z
N MET A 1 53.50 -29.78 71.25
CA MET A 1 53.65 -29.15 69.91
C MET A 1 52.50 -29.46 68.93
N THR A 2 51.27 -29.74 69.41
CA THR A 2 50.12 -30.13 68.57
C THR A 2 49.15 -28.98 68.29
N ALA A 3 48.97 -28.06 69.25
CA ALA A 3 48.02 -26.93 69.14
C ALA A 3 48.34 -25.91 68.02
N ALA A 4 49.62 -25.63 67.76
CA ALA A 4 50.01 -24.73 66.67
C ALA A 4 49.74 -25.33 65.27
N ARG A 5 49.79 -26.67 65.16
CA ARG A 5 49.51 -27.38 63.90
C ARG A 5 48.01 -27.45 63.62
N SER A 6 47.17 -27.59 64.65
CA SER A 6 45.71 -27.52 64.50
C SER A 6 45.24 -26.12 64.13
N SER A 7 45.78 -25.06 64.74
CA SER A 7 45.46 -23.66 64.39
C SER A 7 45.79 -23.31 62.92
N ARG A 8 46.95 -23.77 62.41
CA ARG A 8 47.32 -23.60 60.99
C ARG A 8 46.40 -24.38 60.04
N ALA A 9 45.99 -25.59 60.44
CA ALA A 9 45.07 -26.41 59.65
C ALA A 9 43.68 -25.79 59.59
N GLU A 10 43.18 -25.22 60.68
CA GLU A 10 41.90 -24.49 60.72
C GLU A 10 41.93 -23.21 59.90
N ALA A 11 43.03 -22.44 59.96
CA ALA A 11 43.20 -21.26 59.12
C ALA A 11 43.17 -21.62 57.62
N ARG A 12 43.81 -22.73 57.23
CA ARG A 12 43.75 -23.25 55.85
C ARG A 12 42.35 -23.70 55.46
N ARG A 13 41.61 -24.38 56.34
CA ARG A 13 40.21 -24.79 56.08
C ARG A 13 39.32 -23.58 55.84
N ARG A 14 39.41 -22.55 56.69
CA ARG A 14 38.65 -21.30 56.51
C ARG A 14 39.00 -20.58 55.22
N ALA A 15 40.28 -20.54 54.83
CA ALA A 15 40.70 -19.95 53.56
C ALA A 15 40.14 -20.71 52.34
N VAL A 16 40.14 -22.04 52.38
CA VAL A 16 39.57 -22.89 51.33
C VAL A 16 38.05 -22.74 51.25
N GLU A 17 37.36 -22.71 52.39
CA GLU A 17 35.91 -22.49 52.44
C GLU A 17 35.52 -21.10 51.93
N ALA A 18 36.27 -20.06 52.27
CA ALA A 18 36.07 -18.72 51.75
C ALA A 18 36.27 -18.66 50.22
N ALA A 19 37.33 -19.30 49.72
CA ALA A 19 37.58 -19.40 48.28
C ALA A 19 36.48 -20.20 47.56
N ARG A 20 35.97 -21.27 48.19
CA ARG A 20 34.86 -22.08 47.68
C ARG A 20 33.59 -21.26 47.56
N ARG A 21 33.20 -20.52 48.61
CA ARG A 21 32.01 -19.63 48.57
C ARG A 21 32.14 -18.57 47.48
N ALA A 22 33.29 -17.91 47.38
CA ALA A 22 33.55 -16.92 46.34
C ALA A 22 33.53 -17.52 44.91
N ASN A 23 33.84 -18.81 44.77
CA ASN A 23 33.73 -19.52 43.49
C ASN A 23 32.28 -19.92 43.19
N GLU A 24 31.52 -20.36 44.19
CA GLU A 24 30.09 -20.67 44.07
C GLU A 24 29.28 -19.43 43.69
N GLU A 25 29.58 -18.27 44.28
CA GLU A 25 28.95 -16.98 43.92
C GLU A 25 29.28 -16.55 42.49
N ARG A 26 30.52 -16.74 42.03
CA ARG A 26 30.91 -16.49 40.63
C ARG A 26 30.14 -17.42 39.69
N ALA A 27 30.12 -18.72 39.98
CA ALA A 27 29.39 -19.70 39.17
C ALA A 27 27.87 -19.43 39.15
N ALA A 28 27.28 -18.89 40.23
CA ALA A 28 25.88 -18.48 40.24
C ALA A 28 25.64 -17.27 39.31
N ARG A 29 26.51 -16.26 39.36
CA ARG A 29 26.45 -15.09 38.47
C ARG A 29 26.66 -15.47 37.02
N ASP A 30 27.65 -16.30 36.71
CA ASP A 30 27.92 -16.72 35.33
C ASP A 30 26.73 -17.48 34.74
N ARG A 31 26.08 -18.35 35.52
CA ARG A 31 24.86 -19.05 35.10
C ARG A 31 23.68 -18.10 34.87
N ALA A 32 23.52 -17.05 35.68
CA ALA A 32 22.49 -16.03 35.46
C ALA A 32 22.80 -15.21 34.20
N ASN A 33 24.05 -14.76 34.06
CA ASN A 33 24.52 -13.99 32.91
C ASN A 33 24.35 -14.74 31.59
N ILE A 34 24.57 -16.06 31.55
CA ILE A 34 24.37 -16.85 30.33
C ILE A 34 22.89 -16.84 29.90
N LYS A 35 21.96 -16.96 30.85
CA LYS A 35 20.52 -16.89 30.56
C LYS A 35 20.15 -15.52 30.01
N ASP A 36 20.60 -14.46 30.66
CA ASP A 36 20.30 -13.08 30.26
C ASP A 36 20.96 -12.74 28.92
N ALA A 37 22.17 -13.24 28.66
CA ALA A 37 22.85 -13.09 27.38
C ALA A 37 22.05 -13.75 26.24
N THR A 38 21.40 -14.89 26.49
CA THR A 38 20.56 -15.55 25.49
C THR A 38 19.34 -14.70 25.15
N ILE A 39 18.71 -14.11 26.17
CA ILE A 39 17.57 -13.20 26.00
C ILE A 39 18.00 -11.95 25.21
N LEU A 40 19.15 -11.38 25.55
CA LEU A 40 19.71 -10.21 24.86
C LEU A 40 19.97 -10.50 23.38
N LEU A 41 20.66 -11.60 23.07
CA LEU A 41 20.97 -11.95 21.68
C LEU A 41 19.70 -12.18 20.86
N HIS A 42 18.71 -12.89 21.41
CA HIS A 42 17.42 -13.07 20.74
C HIS A 42 16.66 -11.75 20.52
N ALA A 43 16.76 -10.82 21.46
CA ALA A 43 16.14 -9.51 21.32
C ALA A 43 16.84 -8.69 20.21
N LEU A 44 18.17 -8.75 20.12
CA LEU A 44 18.93 -8.11 19.04
C LEU A 44 18.55 -8.68 17.66
N ASP A 45 18.50 -10.02 17.53
CA ASP A 45 18.10 -10.67 16.29
C ASP A 45 16.69 -10.24 15.84
N LYS A 46 15.75 -10.13 16.80
CA LYS A 46 14.40 -9.63 16.51
C LYS A 46 14.38 -8.16 16.08
N LEU A 47 15.19 -7.31 16.70
CA LEU A 47 15.28 -5.90 16.34
C LEU A 47 15.85 -5.74 14.93
N ASP A 48 16.87 -6.52 14.58
CA ASP A 48 17.44 -6.53 13.24
C ASP A 48 16.41 -7.02 12.20
N ALA A 49 15.67 -8.08 12.52
CA ALA A 49 14.59 -8.57 11.67
C ALA A 49 13.48 -7.51 11.46
N ILE A 50 13.10 -6.76 12.51
CA ILE A 50 12.16 -5.64 12.40
C ILE A 50 12.75 -4.51 11.54
N GLY A 51 14.03 -4.22 11.70
CA GLY A 51 14.76 -3.23 10.90
C GLY A 51 14.71 -3.54 9.41
N GLU A 52 15.03 -4.78 9.05
CA GLU A 52 14.97 -5.26 7.66
C GLU A 52 13.54 -5.30 7.13
N TRP A 53 12.57 -5.78 7.91
CA TRP A 53 11.16 -5.71 7.55
C TRP A 53 10.70 -4.28 7.26
N LYS A 54 11.05 -3.32 8.13
CA LYS A 54 10.70 -1.90 7.94
C LYS A 54 11.37 -1.30 6.71
N LYS A 55 12.59 -1.73 6.37
CA LYS A 55 13.30 -1.30 5.16
C LYS A 55 12.61 -1.85 3.92
N ALA A 56 12.31 -3.15 3.89
CA ALA A 56 11.58 -3.79 2.79
C ALA A 56 10.20 -3.16 2.59
N ARG A 57 9.45 -2.96 3.67
CA ARG A 57 8.11 -2.36 3.61
C ARG A 57 8.13 -0.93 3.05
N ARG A 58 9.14 -0.13 3.41
CA ARG A 58 9.31 1.22 2.84
C ARG A 58 9.68 1.19 1.37
N ALA A 59 10.51 0.24 0.93
CA ALA A 59 10.86 0.09 -0.48
C ALA A 59 9.63 -0.31 -1.31
N GLU A 60 8.84 -1.27 -0.81
CA GLU A 60 7.59 -1.71 -1.44
C GLU A 60 6.60 -0.55 -1.60
N LEU A 61 6.36 0.24 -0.55
CA LEU A 61 5.45 1.38 -0.61
C LEU A 61 5.91 2.47 -1.59
N ARG A 62 7.22 2.73 -1.68
CA ARG A 62 7.76 3.67 -2.67
C ARG A 62 7.55 3.16 -4.09
N ALA A 63 7.89 1.90 -4.36
CA ALA A 63 7.69 1.30 -5.67
C ALA A 63 6.21 1.32 -6.10
N GLN A 64 5.29 1.10 -5.16
CA GLN A 64 3.85 1.21 -5.44
C GLN A 64 3.42 2.65 -5.77
N ALA A 65 3.92 3.63 -5.01
CA ALA A 65 3.62 5.04 -5.27
C ALA A 65 4.19 5.51 -6.61
N ASP A 66 5.43 5.15 -6.92
CA ASP A 66 6.09 5.48 -8.18
C ASP A 66 5.34 4.84 -9.37
N ALA A 67 4.98 3.56 -9.25
CA ALA A 67 4.20 2.88 -10.28
C ALA A 67 2.80 3.47 -10.48
N GLN A 68 2.18 4.01 -9.43
CA GLN A 68 0.90 4.74 -9.56
C GLN A 68 1.09 6.07 -10.28
N LEU A 69 2.11 6.84 -9.91
CA LEU A 69 2.42 8.12 -10.55
C LEU A 69 2.74 7.94 -12.04
N GLU A 70 3.55 6.95 -12.41
CA GLU A 70 3.86 6.65 -13.81
C GLU A 70 2.61 6.30 -14.62
N ARG A 71 1.67 5.54 -14.04
CA ARG A 71 0.39 5.22 -14.68
C ARG A 71 -0.48 6.45 -14.87
N GLU A 72 -0.57 7.29 -13.84
CA GLU A 72 -1.33 8.55 -13.93
C GLU A 72 -0.73 9.49 -14.96
N GLU A 73 0.59 9.65 -14.98
CA GLU A 73 1.29 10.45 -15.98
C GLU A 73 1.04 9.90 -17.38
N ALA A 74 1.23 8.60 -17.60
CA ALA A 74 0.98 7.96 -18.88
C ALA A 74 -0.46 8.16 -19.36
N LYS A 75 -1.43 8.09 -18.43
CA LYS A 75 -2.84 8.38 -18.73
C LYS A 75 -3.04 9.84 -19.13
N ARG A 76 -2.58 10.79 -18.34
CA ARG A 76 -2.74 12.23 -18.62
C ARG A 76 -2.06 12.62 -19.94
N VAL A 77 -0.86 12.11 -20.20
CA VAL A 77 -0.15 12.31 -21.46
C VAL A 77 -0.91 11.65 -22.62
N GLY A 78 -1.48 10.46 -22.43
CA GLY A 78 -2.31 9.79 -23.42
C GLY A 78 -3.58 10.58 -23.77
N ASP A 79 -4.27 11.09 -22.76
CA ASP A 79 -5.48 11.89 -22.90
C ASP A 79 -5.19 13.18 -23.68
N GLU A 80 -4.12 13.90 -23.33
CA GLU A 80 -3.72 15.14 -24.02
C GLU A 80 -3.30 14.87 -25.47
N ARG A 81 -2.56 13.79 -25.73
CA ARG A 81 -2.21 13.38 -27.10
C ARG A 81 -3.44 13.07 -27.94
N THR A 82 -4.45 12.45 -27.33
CA THR A 82 -5.73 12.14 -28.00
C THR A 82 -6.52 13.41 -28.29
N ALA A 83 -6.58 14.34 -27.33
CA ALA A 83 -7.23 15.65 -27.50
C ALA A 83 -6.55 16.48 -28.61
N ALA A 84 -5.21 16.49 -28.64
CA ALA A 84 -4.42 17.14 -29.68
C ALA A 84 -4.66 16.53 -31.06
N GLY A 85 -4.68 15.20 -31.17
CA GLY A 85 -5.02 14.50 -32.41
C GLY A 85 -6.42 14.86 -32.91
N ALA A 86 -7.42 14.86 -32.02
CA ALA A 86 -8.78 15.26 -32.36
C ALA A 86 -8.87 16.74 -32.80
N ALA A 87 -8.07 17.64 -32.19
CA ALA A 87 -8.00 19.03 -32.62
C ALA A 87 -7.42 19.17 -34.03
N ILE A 88 -6.35 18.42 -34.35
CA ILE A 88 -5.75 18.40 -35.68
C ILE A 88 -6.74 17.89 -36.73
N GLU A 89 -7.50 16.82 -36.45
CA GLU A 89 -8.53 16.36 -37.40
C GLU A 89 -9.62 17.39 -37.63
N ARG A 90 -10.10 18.07 -36.59
CA ARG A 90 -11.06 19.18 -36.76
C ARG A 90 -10.47 20.30 -37.62
N MET A 91 -9.17 20.57 -37.56
CA MET A 91 -8.51 21.54 -38.45
C MET A 91 -8.46 21.04 -39.89
N ARG A 92 -8.16 19.75 -40.10
CA ARG A 92 -8.14 19.13 -41.43
C ARG A 92 -9.52 19.11 -42.09
N GLU A 93 -10.57 18.86 -41.31
CA GLU A 93 -11.97 18.96 -41.76
C GLU A 93 -12.33 20.37 -42.25
N ARG A 94 -11.65 21.41 -41.73
CA ARG A 94 -11.78 22.80 -42.19
C ARG A 94 -10.88 23.13 -43.40
N GLY A 95 -10.17 22.15 -43.95
CA GLY A 95 -9.30 22.32 -45.13
C GLY A 95 -7.83 22.63 -44.83
N GLU A 96 -7.43 22.64 -43.56
CA GLU A 96 -6.02 22.87 -43.20
C GLU A 96 -5.15 21.63 -43.50
N THR A 97 -3.94 21.86 -44.03
CA THR A 97 -2.95 20.78 -44.21
C THR A 97 -2.05 20.67 -42.99
N LEU A 98 -1.49 19.48 -42.70
CA LEU A 98 -0.57 19.31 -41.57
C LEU A 98 0.62 20.29 -41.62
N THR A 99 1.10 20.62 -42.82
CA THR A 99 2.18 21.60 -43.04
C THR A 99 1.73 23.01 -42.70
N THR A 100 0.52 23.39 -43.12
CA THR A 100 -0.05 24.71 -42.80
C THR A 100 -0.30 24.85 -41.30
N ILE A 101 -0.82 23.81 -40.63
CA ILE A 101 -1.02 23.76 -39.17
C ILE A 101 0.32 23.95 -38.44
N ALA A 102 1.36 23.24 -38.87
CA ALA A 102 2.70 23.35 -38.29
C ALA A 102 3.27 24.78 -38.42
N THR A 103 3.19 25.36 -39.62
CA THR A 103 3.70 26.72 -39.89
C THR A 103 2.92 27.79 -39.14
N ASN A 104 1.57 27.74 -39.16
CA ASN A 104 0.72 28.77 -38.55
C ASN A 104 0.83 28.80 -37.02
N HIS A 105 1.14 27.67 -36.39
CA HIS A 105 1.23 27.56 -34.93
C HIS A 105 2.67 27.42 -34.41
N GLY A 106 3.69 27.50 -35.28
CA GLY A 106 5.09 27.40 -34.88
C GLY A 106 5.46 26.04 -34.26
N VAL A 107 4.78 24.97 -34.65
CA VAL A 107 5.00 23.61 -34.12
C VAL A 107 5.73 22.77 -35.17
N ALA A 108 6.68 21.94 -34.74
CA ALA A 108 7.38 21.04 -35.66
C ALA A 108 6.41 20.09 -36.38
N ILE A 109 6.54 19.98 -37.71
CA ILE A 109 5.69 19.10 -38.55
C ILE A 109 5.70 17.64 -38.07
N GLY A 110 6.83 17.17 -37.51
CA GLY A 110 6.94 15.85 -36.92
C GLY A 110 6.04 15.64 -35.70
N ALA A 111 5.91 16.65 -34.83
CA ALA A 111 5.04 16.62 -33.66
C ALA A 111 3.56 16.62 -34.07
N VAL A 112 3.17 17.47 -35.03
CA VAL A 112 1.81 17.51 -35.59
C VAL A 112 1.46 16.14 -36.19
N ARG A 113 2.35 15.54 -36.98
CA ARG A 113 2.15 14.19 -37.54
C ARG A 113 2.04 13.12 -36.44
N ALA A 114 2.86 13.21 -35.40
CA ALA A 114 2.81 12.27 -34.29
C ALA A 114 1.50 12.33 -33.51
N MET A 115 0.95 13.53 -33.28
CA MET A 115 -0.33 13.74 -32.61
C MET A 115 -1.51 13.35 -33.50
N ALA A 116 -1.46 13.66 -34.80
CA ALA A 116 -2.49 13.27 -35.76
C ALA A 116 -2.70 11.74 -35.81
N ARG A 117 -1.63 10.94 -35.63
CA ARG A 117 -1.74 9.47 -35.54
C ARG A 117 -2.55 8.99 -34.33
N ARG A 118 -2.74 9.82 -33.31
CA ARG A 118 -3.53 9.53 -32.11
C ARG A 118 -4.94 10.10 -32.18
N ALA A 119 -5.31 10.72 -33.31
CA ALA A 119 -6.68 11.17 -33.50
C ALA A 119 -7.66 9.98 -33.45
N PRO A 120 -8.82 10.15 -32.81
CA PRO A 120 -9.86 9.14 -32.84
C PRO A 120 -10.29 8.96 -34.31
N GLN A 121 -10.13 7.74 -34.84
CA GLN A 121 -10.66 7.40 -36.16
C GLN A 121 -12.16 7.65 -36.14
N ALA A 122 -12.68 8.39 -37.13
CA ALA A 122 -14.06 8.84 -37.19
C ALA A 122 -15.03 7.65 -36.99
N GLY A 123 -15.53 7.54 -35.77
CA GLY A 123 -16.22 6.38 -35.25
C GLY A 123 -16.80 6.69 -33.88
N LYS A 124 -17.73 7.65 -33.87
CA LYS A 124 -18.58 8.18 -32.78
C LYS A 124 -18.11 9.50 -32.14
N PRO A 125 -18.96 10.54 -32.15
CA PRO A 125 -18.69 11.78 -31.45
C PRO A 125 -18.67 11.53 -29.93
N LEU A 126 -17.66 12.05 -29.23
CA LEU A 126 -17.68 12.11 -27.78
C LEU A 126 -18.86 12.99 -27.33
N PRO A 127 -19.60 12.62 -26.27
CA PRO A 127 -20.64 13.48 -25.72
C PRO A 127 -19.99 14.78 -25.24
N ARG A 128 -20.32 15.87 -25.93
CA ARG A 128 -20.14 17.24 -25.45
C ARG A 128 -20.93 17.33 -24.15
N ASN A 129 -20.23 17.27 -23.01
CA ASN A 129 -20.84 17.47 -21.71
C ASN A 129 -21.16 18.98 -21.58
N GLY A 130 -22.30 19.35 -22.17
CA GLY A 130 -22.85 20.69 -22.09
C GLY A 130 -23.50 20.86 -20.73
N SER A 131 -22.91 21.72 -19.91
CA SER A 131 -23.47 22.23 -18.68
C SER A 131 -24.93 22.68 -18.89
N HIS A 132 -25.90 21.98 -18.31
CA HIS A 132 -27.24 22.52 -18.13
C HIS A 132 -27.30 23.28 -16.82
N ALA A 133 -27.23 24.61 -16.94
CA ALA A 133 -27.64 25.56 -15.92
C ALA A 133 -29.07 26.03 -16.23
N LEU A 134 -29.96 25.81 -15.26
CA LEU A 134 -31.15 26.59 -14.86
C LEU A 134 -32.37 26.76 -15.80
N GLY A 135 -33.55 26.53 -15.21
CA GLY A 135 -34.89 26.90 -15.71
C GLY A 135 -35.93 25.81 -15.43
N ALA A 136 -36.45 25.68 -14.20
CA ALA A 136 -37.66 26.34 -13.69
C ALA A 136 -39.00 25.66 -14.10
N ASP A 137 -39.66 25.11 -13.06
CA ASP A 137 -41.10 25.00 -12.79
C ASP A 137 -42.07 24.15 -13.64
N GLY A 138 -42.82 23.29 -12.92
CA GLY A 138 -44.21 22.96 -13.24
C GLY A 138 -44.64 21.49 -13.06
N PRO A 139 -45.40 21.13 -11.98
CA PRO A 139 -45.87 19.77 -11.70
C PRO A 139 -47.33 19.54 -12.15
N ALA A 140 -47.69 18.29 -12.49
CA ALA A 140 -49.08 17.79 -12.55
C ALA A 140 -49.05 16.24 -12.55
N THR A 141 -49.29 15.58 -11.41
CA THR A 141 -50.57 15.00 -10.95
C THR A 141 -51.18 13.93 -11.87
N GLY A 142 -51.25 12.70 -11.34
CA GLY A 142 -52.04 11.59 -11.85
C GLY A 142 -52.17 10.51 -10.78
N GLU A 143 -53.26 10.57 -10.03
CA GLU A 143 -53.64 9.72 -8.89
C GLU A 143 -54.66 8.64 -9.30
N ALA A 144 -54.82 7.63 -8.43
CA ALA A 144 -55.90 6.62 -8.32
C ALA A 144 -55.67 5.28 -9.08
N ALA A 145 -55.93 4.08 -8.55
CA ALA A 145 -56.46 3.61 -7.26
C ALA A 145 -56.12 2.10 -7.10
N ALA A 146 -55.76 1.66 -5.88
CA ALA A 146 -56.48 0.73 -5.01
C ALA A 146 -56.76 -0.71 -5.51
N GLY A 147 -56.38 -1.71 -4.70
CA GLY A 147 -56.89 -3.09 -4.83
C GLY A 147 -56.07 -4.11 -4.04
N ALA A 148 -56.64 -4.67 -2.99
CA ALA A 148 -55.99 -5.43 -1.94
C ALA A 148 -55.86 -6.96 -2.17
N ALA A 149 -54.91 -7.54 -1.43
CA ALA A 149 -54.89 -8.86 -0.79
C ALA A 149 -54.80 -10.15 -1.62
N VAL A 150 -53.82 -10.99 -1.24
CA VAL A 150 -53.94 -12.39 -0.72
C VAL A 150 -52.58 -13.08 -0.91
N GLY A 151 -51.87 -13.39 0.18
CA GLY A 151 -50.86 -14.47 0.21
C GLY A 151 -51.52 -15.76 0.75
N PRO A 152 -50.80 -16.86 1.06
CA PRO A 152 -49.36 -17.16 0.92
C PRO A 152 -49.14 -18.51 0.18
N ASP A 153 -47.90 -18.91 -0.13
CA ASP A 153 -47.39 -20.25 0.25
C ASP A 153 -45.88 -20.43 -0.02
N THR A 154 -45.33 -21.22 0.88
CA THR A 154 -44.03 -21.81 1.19
C THR A 154 -43.05 -22.21 0.08
N GLY A 155 -41.77 -22.12 0.47
CA GLY A 155 -40.70 -22.97 -0.03
C GLY A 155 -39.33 -22.46 0.38
N GLU A 156 -38.80 -22.88 1.55
CA GLU A 156 -37.53 -23.64 1.69
C GLU A 156 -37.15 -23.85 3.17
N PRO A 157 -36.75 -25.08 3.60
CA PRO A 157 -36.55 -25.46 5.01
C PRO A 157 -35.14 -25.15 5.57
N PRO A 158 -34.97 -25.20 6.91
CA PRO A 158 -33.71 -24.90 7.60
C PRO A 158 -32.79 -26.12 7.75
N ALA A 159 -31.48 -25.91 7.61
CA ALA A 159 -30.47 -26.91 7.97
C ALA A 159 -29.61 -26.43 9.15
N GLY A 160 -29.63 -27.23 10.23
CA GLY A 160 -28.46 -27.43 11.08
C GLY A 160 -28.41 -26.67 12.39
N ALA A 161 -29.15 -27.15 13.39
CA ALA A 161 -28.82 -26.94 14.79
C ALA A 161 -27.50 -27.65 15.14
N ALA A 162 -26.63 -26.97 15.87
CA ALA A 162 -25.58 -27.60 16.65
C ALA A 162 -25.58 -26.95 18.04
N SER A 163 -26.18 -27.64 19.00
CA SER A 163 -25.93 -27.46 20.43
C SER A 163 -25.26 -28.74 20.94
N ALA A 164 -24.07 -28.58 21.51
CA ALA A 164 -23.51 -29.39 22.60
C ALA A 164 -22.31 -28.64 23.19
#